data_AF-M0MW55-F1
#
_entry.id   AF-M0MW55-F1
#
_cell.length_a   1.000
_cell.length_b   1.000
_cell.length_c   1.000
_cell.angle_alpha   90.00
_cell.angle_beta   90.00
_cell.angle_gamma   90.00
#
_symmetry.space_group_name_H-M   'P 1'
#
loop_
_entity.id
_entity.type
_entity.pdbx_description
1 polymer ?
#
loop_
_entity_poly.entity_id
_entity_poly.type
_entity_poly.pdbx_seq_one_letter_code
_entity_poly.pdbx_strand_id
1 'polypeptide(L)'
;MREYKMRRGEHLDERIPDMTGTVEGYFGEITATQEHNGSDLHVVEDPENPVFERIVAGTVSYGSKKDTLAVDFEERPAEDVIAEGNADAAADAVDAKNEFLLEATGRDAKSRRESMKRTVEDDADTPDNV
;
A
#
# COMPACT_ATOMS: atom_id res chain seq x y z
N MET A 1 -7.89 -3.45 3.38
CA MET A 1 -7.29 -2.43 2.48
C MET A 1 -7.03 -1.13 3.20
N ARG A 2 -5.85 -0.56 3.00
CA ARG A 2 -5.39 0.70 3.61
C ARG A 2 -5.16 1.72 2.50
N GLU A 3 -5.66 2.93 2.70
CA GLU A 3 -5.40 4.04 1.79
C GLU A 3 -4.40 5.02 2.38
N TYR A 4 -3.42 5.42 1.56
CA TYR A 4 -2.39 6.37 1.93
C TYR A 4 -2.51 7.65 1.11
N LYS A 5 -2.48 8.77 1.83
CA LYS A 5 -2.42 10.11 1.24
C LYS A 5 -0.96 10.48 0.98
N MET A 6 -0.70 11.05 -0.19
CA MET A 6 0.62 11.59 -0.53
C MET A 6 0.98 12.77 0.39
N ARG A 7 2.26 13.10 0.41
CA ARG A 7 2.77 14.30 1.08
C ARG A 7 2.19 15.56 0.43
N ARG A 8 2.09 16.64 1.22
CA ARG A 8 1.42 17.88 0.81
C ARG A 8 2.11 18.49 -0.40
N GLY A 9 1.34 18.75 -1.45
CA GLY A 9 1.83 19.33 -2.70
C GLY A 9 2.09 18.31 -3.80
N GLU A 10 2.14 17.02 -3.46
CA GLU A 10 2.51 15.95 -4.40
C GLU A 10 1.27 15.20 -4.88
N HIS A 11 1.35 14.61 -6.09
CA HIS A 11 0.31 13.76 -6.68
C HIS A 11 0.84 12.35 -6.94
N LEU A 12 -0.05 11.35 -6.90
CA LEU A 12 0.36 9.95 -7.06
C LEU A 12 0.89 9.69 -8.47
N ASP A 13 0.18 10.18 -9.49
CA ASP A 13 0.57 10.07 -10.91
C ASP A 13 1.94 10.71 -11.23
N GLU A 14 2.32 11.78 -10.53
CA GLU A 14 3.64 12.39 -10.70
C GLU A 14 4.77 11.56 -10.09
N ARG A 15 4.48 10.83 -9.01
CA ARG A 15 5.47 10.02 -8.28
C ARG A 15 5.59 8.63 -8.89
N ILE A 16 4.45 8.04 -9.25
CA ILE A 16 4.30 6.73 -9.86
C ILE A 16 3.57 6.94 -11.20
N PRO A 17 4.29 7.35 -12.26
CA PRO A 17 3.69 7.53 -13.57
C PRO A 17 3.26 6.20 -14.22
N ASP A 18 3.84 5.08 -13.78
CA ASP A 18 3.48 3.74 -14.24
C ASP A 18 3.22 2.83 -13.03
N MET A 19 1.97 2.85 -12.55
CA MET A 19 1.56 2.04 -11.40
C MET A 19 1.69 0.54 -11.65
N THR A 20 1.41 0.10 -12.87
CA THR A 20 1.50 -1.31 -13.25
C THR A 20 2.95 -1.77 -13.18
N GLY A 21 3.86 -1.11 -13.87
CA GLY A 21 5.28 -1.47 -13.86
C GLY A 21 5.93 -1.31 -12.48
N THR A 22 5.53 -0.31 -11.68
CA THR A 22 6.01 -0.20 -10.29
C THR A 22 5.55 -1.40 -9.46
N VAL A 23 4.26 -1.77 -9.49
CA VAL A 23 3.77 -2.93 -8.73
C VAL A 23 4.49 -4.21 -9.17
N GLU A 24 4.64 -4.42 -10.48
CA GLU A 24 5.36 -5.58 -11.01
C GLU A 24 6.83 -5.61 -10.60
N GLY A 25 7.50 -4.46 -10.58
CA GLY A 25 8.90 -4.36 -10.21
C GLY A 25 9.19 -4.58 -8.73
N TYR A 26 8.22 -4.33 -7.84
CA TYR A 26 8.39 -4.55 -6.40
C TYR A 26 7.89 -5.92 -5.93
N PHE A 27 6.84 -6.44 -6.55
CA PHE A 27 6.07 -7.55 -5.98
C PHE A 27 5.92 -8.75 -6.92
N GLY A 28 6.16 -8.60 -8.22
CA GLY A 28 5.96 -9.65 -9.20
C GLY A 28 4.75 -9.43 -10.12
N GLU A 29 4.55 -10.36 -11.04
CA GLU A 29 3.57 -10.26 -12.13
C GLU A 29 2.14 -10.02 -11.64
N ILE A 30 1.44 -9.06 -12.25
CA ILE A 30 0.03 -8.80 -11.96
C ILE A 30 -0.82 -9.87 -12.67
N THR A 31 -1.56 -10.64 -11.88
CA THR A 31 -2.38 -11.74 -12.40
C THR A 31 -3.84 -11.35 -12.58
N ALA A 32 -4.32 -10.35 -11.84
CA ALA A 32 -5.72 -9.94 -11.87
C ALA A 32 -5.91 -8.45 -11.52
N THR A 33 -7.16 -7.99 -11.64
CA THR A 33 -7.59 -6.68 -11.15
C THR A 33 -8.78 -6.82 -10.20
N GLN A 34 -8.89 -5.88 -9.26
CA GLN A 34 -10.00 -5.81 -8.30
C GLN A 34 -10.54 -4.38 -8.24
N GLU A 35 -11.84 -4.22 -8.44
CA GLU A 35 -12.50 -2.93 -8.29
C GLU A 35 -12.54 -2.50 -6.81
N HIS A 36 -12.14 -1.26 -6.55
CA HIS A 36 -12.23 -0.63 -5.24
C HIS A 36 -12.55 0.87 -5.40
N ASN A 37 -13.64 1.32 -4.76
CA ASN A 37 -14.09 2.72 -4.83
C ASN A 37 -14.23 3.26 -6.27
N GLY A 38 -14.61 2.40 -7.22
CA GLY A 38 -14.76 2.77 -8.63
C GLY A 38 -13.43 2.92 -9.39
N SER A 39 -12.32 2.43 -8.82
CA SER A 39 -11.01 2.33 -9.47
C SER A 39 -10.56 0.87 -9.53
N ASP A 40 -9.88 0.48 -10.60
CA ASP A 40 -9.32 -0.86 -10.75
C ASP A 40 -7.94 -0.94 -10.10
N LEU A 41 -7.78 -1.81 -9.10
CA LEU A 41 -6.51 -2.08 -8.42
C LEU A 41 -5.86 -3.34 -9.00
N HIS A 42 -4.53 -3.36 -9.05
CA HIS A 42 -3.75 -4.50 -9.51
C HIS A 42 -3.61 -5.54 -8.41
N VAL A 43 -3.76 -6.81 -8.77
CA VAL A 43 -3.64 -7.95 -7.87
C VAL A 43 -2.48 -8.83 -8.31
N VAL A 44 -1.60 -9.13 -7.37
CA VAL A 44 -0.52 -10.10 -7.49
C VAL A 44 -0.90 -11.29 -6.61
N GLU A 45 -1.33 -12.39 -7.23
CA GLU A 45 -1.71 -13.62 -6.51
C GLU A 45 -0.53 -14.51 -6.12
N ASP A 46 0.61 -14.38 -6.79
CA ASP A 46 1.83 -15.13 -6.47
C ASP A 46 3.03 -14.16 -6.42
N PRO A 47 3.20 -13.42 -5.31
CA PRO A 47 4.28 -12.46 -5.18
C PRO A 47 5.66 -13.13 -5.15
N GLU A 48 6.68 -12.46 -5.69
CA GLU A 48 8.05 -13.02 -5.73
C GLU A 48 8.64 -13.24 -4.33
N ASN A 49 8.26 -12.41 -3.37
CA ASN A 49 8.68 -12.58 -1.99
C ASN A 49 7.72 -13.55 -1.27
N PRO A 50 8.22 -14.69 -0.75
CA PRO A 50 7.39 -15.75 -0.20
C PRO A 50 6.68 -15.34 1.09
N VAL A 51 6.96 -14.18 1.68
CA VAL A 51 6.25 -13.69 2.87
C VAL A 51 4.82 -13.28 2.54
N PHE A 52 4.58 -12.84 1.30
CA PHE A 52 3.26 -12.43 0.87
C PHE A 52 2.49 -13.60 0.26
N GLU A 53 1.21 -13.71 0.62
CA GLU A 53 0.26 -14.61 -0.04
C GLU A 53 -0.44 -13.90 -1.20
N ARG A 54 -0.72 -12.62 -1.02
CA ARG A 54 -1.41 -11.81 -2.03
C ARG A 54 -1.16 -10.33 -1.80
N ILE A 55 -1.00 -9.59 -2.88
CA ILE A 55 -0.88 -8.14 -2.82
C ILE A 55 -1.93 -7.51 -3.72
N VAL A 56 -2.61 -6.49 -3.21
CA VAL A 56 -3.47 -5.61 -3.99
C VAL A 56 -2.93 -4.21 -3.88
N ALA A 57 -2.66 -3.54 -5.00
CA ALA A 57 -2.14 -2.18 -5.00
C ALA A 57 -2.65 -1.39 -6.21
N GLY A 58 -2.93 -0.11 -6.01
CA GLY A 58 -3.27 0.76 -7.12
C GLY A 58 -3.71 2.15 -6.71
N THR A 59 -4.00 2.95 -7.74
CA THR A 59 -4.51 4.31 -7.60
C THR A 59 -6.02 4.27 -7.39
N VAL A 60 -6.49 4.94 -6.34
CA VAL A 60 -7.92 5.24 -6.17
C VAL A 60 -8.15 6.69 -6.54
N SER A 61 -8.90 6.90 -7.60
CA SER A 61 -9.22 8.23 -8.09
C SER A 61 -10.49 8.78 -7.49
N TYR A 62 -10.44 10.05 -7.12
CA TYR A 62 -11.57 10.77 -6.56
C TYR A 62 -11.82 12.05 -7.34
N GLY A 63 -13.06 12.31 -7.74
CA GLY A 63 -13.40 13.55 -8.46
C GLY A 63 -13.25 14.82 -7.60
N SER A 64 -13.36 14.71 -6.27
CA SER A 64 -13.44 15.86 -5.36
C SER A 64 -12.17 16.08 -4.52
N LYS A 65 -11.23 15.13 -4.52
CA LYS A 65 -9.98 15.18 -3.74
C LYS A 65 -8.85 14.55 -4.55
N LYS A 66 -7.62 14.73 -4.10
CA LYS A 66 -6.46 14.06 -4.71
C LYS A 66 -6.64 12.54 -4.67
N ASP A 67 -6.08 11.86 -5.66
CA ASP A 67 -5.99 10.41 -5.69
C ASP A 67 -5.26 9.90 -4.44
N THR A 68 -5.52 8.64 -4.07
CA THR A 68 -4.82 7.97 -2.98
C THR A 68 -4.22 6.67 -3.48
N LEU A 69 -3.21 6.20 -2.76
CA LEU A 69 -2.68 4.86 -2.97
C LEU A 69 -3.47 3.89 -2.08
N ALA A 70 -4.17 2.94 -2.67
CA ALA A 70 -4.77 1.82 -1.94
C ALA A 70 -3.84 0.62 -1.99
N VAL A 71 -3.65 -0.02 -0.83
CA VAL A 71 -2.86 -1.24 -0.71
C VAL A 71 -3.51 -2.24 0.24
N ASP A 72 -3.31 -3.51 -0.05
CA ASP A 72 -3.62 -4.63 0.82
C ASP A 72 -2.47 -5.64 0.69
N PHE A 73 -1.80 -5.94 1.81
CA PHE A 73 -0.71 -6.90 1.86
C PHE A 73 -1.19 -8.05 2.73
N GLU A 74 -1.49 -9.19 2.10
CA GLU A 74 -1.79 -10.44 2.78
C GLU A 74 -0.46 -11.16 3.00
N GLU A 75 -0.09 -11.33 4.27
CA GLU A 75 1.19 -11.88 4.69
C GLU A 75 0.97 -13.19 5.42
N ARG A 76 1.84 -14.17 5.13
CA ARG A 76 1.88 -15.42 5.88
C ARG A 76 2.18 -15.15 7.35
N PRO A 77 1.65 -15.98 8.27
CA PRO A 77 1.95 -15.84 9.68
C PRO A 77 3.46 -15.96 9.92
N ALA A 78 3.98 -15.09 10.79
CA ALA A 78 5.42 -15.00 11.05
C ALA A 78 6.03 -16.34 11.54
N GLU A 79 5.25 -17.16 12.24
CA GLU A 79 5.68 -18.48 12.71
C GLU A 79 6.04 -19.41 11.55
N ASP A 80 5.22 -19.45 10.49
CA ASP A 80 5.47 -20.29 9.31
C ASP A 80 6.67 -19.75 8.51
N VAL A 81 6.74 -18.43 8.33
CA VAL A 81 7.87 -17.76 7.65
C VAL A 81 9.20 -18.09 8.35
N ILE A 82 9.23 -18.04 9.69
CA ILE A 82 10.42 -18.38 10.47
C ILE A 82 10.72 -19.89 10.41
N ALA A 83 9.69 -20.74 10.50
CA ALA A 83 9.85 -22.19 10.47
C ALA A 83 10.43 -22.69 9.14
N GLU A 84 10.07 -22.05 8.03
CA GLU A 84 10.61 -22.33 6.69
C GLU A 84 12.00 -21.70 6.45
N GLY A 85 12.54 -20.94 7.41
CA GLY A 85 13.84 -20.30 7.28
C GLY A 85 13.84 -19.05 6.41
N ASN A 86 12.68 -18.45 6.15
CA ASN A 86 12.51 -17.26 5.30
C ASN A 86 12.75 -15.95 6.07
N ALA A 87 13.67 -15.94 7.03
CA ALA A 87 13.95 -14.77 7.86
C ALA A 87 14.53 -13.60 7.05
N ASP A 88 15.42 -13.88 6.09
CA ASP A 88 15.95 -12.87 5.17
C ASP A 88 14.84 -12.32 4.27
N ALA A 89 13.99 -13.20 3.70
CA ALA A 89 12.84 -12.78 2.91
C ALA A 89 11.85 -11.91 3.71
N ALA A 90 11.70 -12.15 5.02
CA ALA A 90 10.91 -11.29 5.90
C ALA A 90 11.48 -9.88 6.03
N ALA A 91 12.81 -9.73 6.06
CA ALA A 91 13.45 -8.42 6.04
C ALA A 91 13.21 -7.74 4.69
N ASP A 92 13.48 -8.43 3.58
CA ASP A 92 13.24 -7.92 2.21
C ASP A 92 11.77 -7.51 2.01
N ALA A 93 10.81 -8.25 2.56
CA ALA A 93 9.39 -7.93 2.48
C ALA A 93 9.07 -6.59 3.17
N VAL A 94 9.66 -6.37 4.35
CA VAL A 94 9.48 -5.12 5.09
C VAL A 94 10.14 -3.95 4.35
N ASP A 95 11.33 -4.15 3.79
CA ASP A 95 12.03 -3.12 3.01
C ASP A 95 11.24 -2.77 1.74
N ALA A 96 10.83 -3.77 0.94
CA ALA A 96 10.03 -3.56 -0.28
C ALA A 96 8.72 -2.79 0.00
N LYS A 97 7.97 -3.15 1.06
CA LYS A 97 6.78 -2.40 1.46
C LYS A 97 7.09 -0.96 1.82
N ASN A 98 8.18 -0.72 2.55
CA ASN A 98 8.51 0.61 3.01
C ASN A 98 9.01 1.50 1.88
N GLU A 99 9.80 0.93 0.96
CA GLU A 99 10.31 1.61 -0.21
C GLU A 99 9.17 1.94 -1.18
N PHE A 100 8.32 0.98 -1.55
CA PHE A 100 7.14 1.21 -2.37
C PHE A 100 6.24 2.30 -1.78
N LEU A 101 5.93 2.23 -0.48
CA LEU A 101 5.06 3.22 0.16
C LEU A 101 5.74 4.59 0.28
N LEU A 102 7.06 4.65 0.45
CA LEU A 102 7.81 5.90 0.44
C LEU A 102 7.84 6.51 -0.97
N GLU A 103 8.14 5.71 -1.98
CA GLU A 103 8.18 6.11 -3.38
C GLU A 103 6.84 6.67 -3.82
N ALA A 104 5.74 5.98 -3.53
CA ALA A 104 4.41 6.38 -3.93
C ALA A 104 3.86 7.58 -3.13
N THR A 105 4.08 7.60 -1.81
CA THR A 105 3.44 8.61 -0.95
C THR A 105 4.33 9.80 -0.62
N GLY A 106 5.64 9.70 -0.84
CA GLY A 106 6.63 10.67 -0.37
C GLY A 106 6.74 10.72 1.16
N ARG A 107 6.29 9.68 1.87
CA ARG A 107 6.26 9.62 3.33
C ARG A 107 6.92 8.36 3.88
N ASP A 108 7.88 8.57 4.76
CA ASP A 108 8.50 7.49 5.53
C ASP A 108 7.49 6.81 6.47
N ALA A 109 7.84 5.61 6.94
CA ALA A 109 6.98 4.80 7.82
C ALA A 109 6.46 5.58 9.03
N LYS A 110 7.31 6.39 9.66
CA LYS A 110 6.94 7.24 10.78
C LYS A 110 5.88 8.27 10.38
N SER A 111 6.11 9.01 9.29
CA SER A 111 5.17 10.03 8.81
C SER A 111 3.84 9.44 8.33
N ARG A 112 3.86 8.23 7.76
CA ARG A 112 2.63 7.47 7.41
C ARG A 112 1.83 7.13 8.67
N ARG A 113 2.49 6.61 9.70
CA ARG A 113 1.86 6.29 10.99
C ARG A 113 1.27 7.52 11.68
N GLU A 114 2.00 8.63 11.72
CA GLU A 114 1.49 9.88 12.32
C GLU A 114 0.29 10.44 11.53
N SER A 115 0.30 10.34 10.20
CA SER A 115 -0.81 10.78 9.35
C SER A 115 -2.07 9.94 9.57
N MET A 116 -1.91 8.61 9.70
CA MET A 116 -3.01 7.70 10.00
C MET A 116 -3.58 7.97 11.40
N LYS A 117 -2.70 8.13 12.39
CA LYS A 117 -3.10 8.46 13.78
C LYS A 117 -3.90 9.75 13.83
N ARG A 118 -3.45 10.81 13.15
CA ARG A 118 -4.18 12.08 13.08
C ARG A 118 -5.55 11.92 12.41
N THR A 119 -5.65 11.10 11.38
CA THR A 119 -6.95 10.85 10.71
C THR A 119 -7.93 10.18 11.68
N VAL A 120 -7.46 9.17 12.43
CA VAL A 120 -8.28 8.51 13.47
C VAL A 120 -8.67 9.47 14.60
N GLU A 121 -7.76 10.37 15.01
CA GLU A 121 -8.05 11.37 16.03
C GLU A 121 -9.05 12.44 15.54
N ASP A 122 -8.99 12.85 14.27
CA ASP A 122 -9.94 13.80 13.64
C ASP A 122 -11.34 13.17 13.48
N ASP A 123 -11.42 11.89 13.11
CA ASP A 123 -12.67 11.10 13.10
C ASP A 123 -13.25 10.91 14.52
N ALA A 124 -12.41 10.77 15.54
CA ALA A 124 -12.84 10.59 16.93
C ALA A 124 -13.24 11.91 17.63
N ASP A 125 -12.69 13.05 17.20
CA ASP A 125 -12.96 14.38 17.76
C ASP A 125 -14.02 15.15 16.95
N THR A 126 -14.62 14.54 15.92
CA THR A 126 -15.84 15.07 15.29
C THR A 126 -17.05 14.65 16.14
N PRO A 127 -17.63 15.49 17.01
CA PRO A 127 -18.89 15.15 17.62
C PRO A 127 -19.93 15.05 16.50
N ASP A 128 -20.62 13.91 16.40
CA ASP A 128 -21.87 13.76 15.66
C ASP A 128 -22.83 14.88 16.11
N ASN A 129 -22.83 16.00 15.39
CA ASN A 129 -23.82 17.05 15.49
C ASN A 129 -24.46 17.22 14.12
N VAL A 130 -25.43 16.35 13.84
CA VAL A 130 -26.67 16.68 13.14
C VAL A 130 -27.83 16.02 13.88
#